data_AF-A0A1Q5XDE3-F1
#
_entry.id   AF-A0A1Q5XDE3-F1
#
_cell.length_a   1.000
_cell.length_b   1.000
_cell.length_c   1.000
_cell.angle_alpha   90.00
_cell.angle_beta   90.00
_cell.angle_gamma   90.00
#
_symmetry.space_group_name_H-M   'P 1'
#
loop_
_entity.id
_entity.type
_entity.pdbx_description
1 polymer ?
#
loop_
_entity_poly.entity_id
_entity_poly.type
_entity_poly.pdbx_seq_one_letter_code
_entity_poly.pdbx_strand_id
1 'polypeptide(L)'
;MNVTEIQGKIEQLQYELNTENQRGGLRDAAKVENLELQIADLNKQIEDHNRAAIEATVTTEVSKFMDTLDFEGVNPQDLFLNFSADGAESSYNYVNAVIQNAVSKMKQADLSKTNALIAENEALQAKCDKLQQEKEELSHDLSVQNLEVSDLNARLANATRMLDEEKAEVERLTSQVDDLRKEIAVGAAAAAKVVEVDVRSAREIWEEERQKEENAKEVIYNIRWKDDLRRDTYLAELAKTDETIEIPYYAMNGDLKNPTAMKGKYRVVTSEQAPSFRAEYLAKQNAEQVDTDSTGVLEVAEQLVTPTVPSFREEDSAISGLDQVNTGVEMAGKTVEERLQALELAVFGKAEVEAA
;
A
#
# COMPACT_ATOMS: atom_id res chain seq x y z
N MET A 1 -53.80 59.99 7.57
CA MET A 1 -52.97 58.93 6.96
C MET A 1 -51.69 58.91 7.76
N ASN A 2 -51.29 57.76 8.29
CA ASN A 2 -50.05 57.63 9.08
C ASN A 2 -48.82 57.75 8.14
N VAL A 3 -47.65 58.16 8.65
CA VAL A 3 -46.41 58.32 7.84
C VAL A 3 -46.10 57.04 7.05
N THR A 4 -46.29 55.87 7.66
CA THR A 4 -46.10 54.57 7.00
C THR A 4 -47.06 54.34 5.83
N GLU A 5 -48.31 54.82 5.94
CA GLU A 5 -49.31 54.73 4.86
C GLU A 5 -48.98 55.70 3.71
N ILE A 6 -48.45 56.90 4.04
CA ILE A 6 -48.01 57.89 3.05
C ILE A 6 -46.76 57.37 2.31
N GLN A 7 -45.80 56.77 3.03
CA GLN A 7 -44.61 56.13 2.45
C GLN A 7 -44.99 54.98 1.49
N GLY A 8 -45.89 54.09 1.91
CA GLY A 8 -46.38 53.03 1.03
C GLY A 8 -47.07 53.56 -0.24
N LYS A 9 -47.76 54.70 -0.14
CA LYS A 9 -48.36 55.36 -1.32
C LYS A 9 -47.32 56.03 -2.22
N ILE A 10 -46.27 56.61 -1.66
CA ILE A 10 -45.14 57.15 -2.43
C ILE A 10 -44.43 56.02 -3.19
N GLU A 11 -44.18 54.88 -2.55
CA GLU A 11 -43.56 53.72 -3.20
C GLU A 11 -44.41 53.20 -4.38
N GLN A 12 -45.72 53.14 -4.21
CA GLN A 12 -46.65 52.78 -5.29
C GLN A 12 -46.60 53.79 -6.45
N LEU A 13 -46.64 55.08 -6.16
CA LEU A 13 -46.57 56.13 -7.19
C LEU A 13 -45.19 56.18 -7.87
N GLN A 14 -44.11 55.91 -7.14
CA GLN A 14 -42.77 55.80 -7.70
C GLN A 14 -42.63 54.58 -8.62
N TYR A 15 -43.24 53.45 -8.26
CA TYR A 15 -43.32 52.28 -9.13
C TYR A 15 -44.10 52.58 -10.42
N GLU A 16 -45.24 53.26 -10.31
CA GLU A 16 -46.04 53.69 -11.46
C GLU A 16 -45.29 54.70 -12.35
N LEU A 17 -44.59 55.65 -11.74
CA LEU A 17 -43.77 56.65 -12.44
C LEU A 17 -42.62 55.98 -13.21
N ASN A 18 -41.93 55.03 -12.57
CA ASN A 18 -40.86 54.25 -13.20
C ASN A 18 -41.40 53.41 -14.36
N THR A 19 -42.55 52.77 -14.17
CA THR A 19 -43.21 51.99 -15.22
C THR A 19 -43.61 52.87 -16.40
N GLU A 20 -44.13 54.07 -16.16
CA GLU A 20 -44.50 55.02 -17.22
C GLU A 20 -43.27 55.57 -17.96
N ASN A 21 -42.18 55.87 -17.25
CA ASN A 21 -40.92 56.31 -17.84
C ASN A 21 -40.26 55.24 -18.70
N GLN A 22 -40.45 53.96 -18.39
CA GLN A 22 -39.95 52.84 -19.19
C GLN A 22 -40.68 52.64 -20.53
N ARG A 23 -41.82 53.32 -20.77
CA ARG A 23 -42.60 53.19 -22.01
C ARG A 23 -41.99 53.92 -23.22
N GLY A 24 -40.91 54.67 -23.03
CA GLY A 24 -40.17 55.33 -24.11
C GLY A 24 -41.05 56.28 -24.92
N GLY A 25 -41.17 56.04 -26.23
CA GLY A 25 -41.97 56.88 -27.15
C GLY A 25 -43.49 56.84 -26.94
N LEU A 26 -44.01 55.91 -26.11
CA LEU A 26 -45.43 55.81 -25.74
C LEU A 26 -45.72 56.40 -24.35
N ARG A 27 -44.76 57.12 -23.76
CA ARG A 27 -44.88 57.75 -22.44
C ARG A 27 -45.95 58.84 -22.46
N ASP A 28 -46.88 58.79 -21.51
CA ASP A 28 -47.82 59.87 -21.26
C ASP A 28 -47.18 60.95 -20.37
N ALA A 29 -46.85 62.10 -20.96
CA ALA A 29 -46.21 63.22 -20.27
C ALA A 29 -47.10 63.82 -19.17
N ALA A 30 -48.42 63.88 -19.39
CA ALA A 30 -49.36 64.44 -18.41
C ALA A 30 -49.51 63.52 -17.20
N LYS A 31 -49.45 62.20 -17.43
CA LYS A 31 -49.45 61.21 -16.34
C LYS A 31 -48.17 61.28 -15.51
N VAL A 32 -47.00 61.43 -16.15
CA VAL A 32 -45.71 61.60 -15.46
C VAL A 32 -45.73 62.85 -14.57
N GLU A 33 -46.16 63.99 -15.10
CA GLU A 33 -46.26 65.25 -14.34
C GLU A 33 -47.21 65.12 -13.14
N ASN A 34 -48.36 64.46 -13.32
CA ASN A 34 -49.31 64.22 -12.25
C ASN A 34 -48.74 63.30 -11.15
N LEU A 35 -48.04 62.22 -11.54
CA LEU A 35 -47.37 61.33 -10.59
C LEU A 35 -46.27 62.05 -9.81
N GLU A 36 -45.46 62.88 -10.48
CA GLU A 36 -44.42 63.71 -9.84
C GLU A 36 -45.02 64.72 -8.85
N LEU A 37 -46.11 65.39 -9.22
CA LEU A 37 -46.82 66.31 -8.32
C LEU A 37 -47.42 65.60 -7.11
N GLN A 38 -48.00 64.41 -7.29
CA GLN A 38 -48.55 63.63 -6.17
C GLN A 38 -47.46 63.13 -5.22
N ILE A 39 -46.31 62.69 -5.76
CA ILE A 39 -45.16 62.30 -4.94
C ILE A 39 -44.61 63.50 -4.17
N ALA A 40 -44.49 64.67 -4.80
CA ALA A 40 -44.03 65.89 -4.15
C ALA A 40 -44.97 66.34 -3.03
N ASP A 41 -46.29 66.30 -3.24
CA ASP A 41 -47.28 66.65 -2.22
C ASP A 41 -47.24 65.68 -1.03
N LEU A 42 -47.15 64.37 -1.27
CA LEU A 42 -47.04 63.37 -0.21
C LEU A 42 -45.72 63.48 0.58
N ASN A 43 -44.60 63.78 -0.08
CA ASN A 43 -43.34 64.06 0.61
C ASN A 43 -43.45 65.29 1.53
N LYS A 44 -44.09 66.36 1.06
CA LYS A 44 -44.36 67.55 1.88
C LYS A 44 -45.24 67.21 3.09
N GLN A 45 -46.26 66.37 2.92
CA GLN A 45 -47.08 65.89 4.04
C GLN A 45 -46.27 65.09 5.07
N ILE A 46 -45.28 64.29 4.65
CA ILE A 46 -44.34 63.61 5.57
C ILE A 46 -43.50 64.62 6.33
N GLU A 47 -42.93 65.62 5.67
CA GLU A 47 -42.13 66.67 6.31
C GLU A 47 -42.95 67.46 7.34
N ASP A 48 -44.17 67.85 6.98
CA ASP A 48 -45.09 68.56 7.87
C ASP A 48 -45.47 67.69 9.09
N HIS A 49 -45.73 66.40 8.88
CA HIS A 49 -46.01 65.45 9.97
C HIS A 49 -44.79 65.28 10.90
N ASN A 50 -43.59 65.14 10.34
CA ASN A 50 -42.36 65.01 11.11
C ASN A 50 -42.08 66.29 11.91
N ARG A 51 -42.26 67.47 11.30
CA ARG A 51 -42.14 68.76 11.98
C ARG A 51 -43.13 68.87 13.13
N ALA A 52 -44.41 68.56 12.90
CA ALA A 52 -45.41 68.59 13.95
C ALA A 52 -45.10 67.61 15.10
N ALA A 53 -44.57 66.42 14.78
CA ALA A 53 -44.14 65.45 15.78
C ALA A 53 -42.94 65.94 16.59
N ILE A 54 -41.96 66.59 15.95
CA ILE A 54 -40.82 67.22 16.62
C ILE A 54 -41.32 68.36 17.53
N GLU A 55 -42.17 69.25 17.03
CA GLU A 55 -42.73 70.35 17.81
C GLU A 55 -43.52 69.86 19.02
N ALA A 56 -44.34 68.81 18.87
CA ALA A 56 -45.07 68.20 19.98
C ALA A 56 -44.12 67.59 21.02
N THR A 57 -43.05 66.93 20.57
CA THR A 57 -42.02 66.34 21.45
C THR A 57 -41.27 67.44 22.21
N VAL A 58 -40.78 68.46 21.50
CA VAL A 58 -40.11 69.63 22.09
C VAL A 58 -41.02 70.33 23.10
N THR A 59 -42.29 70.56 22.76
CA THR A 59 -43.26 71.20 23.66
C THR A 59 -43.48 70.36 24.93
N THR A 60 -43.52 69.04 24.79
CA THR A 60 -43.66 68.11 25.92
C THR A 60 -42.40 68.10 26.79
N GLU A 61 -41.22 68.10 26.18
CA GLU A 61 -39.93 68.12 26.89
C GLU A 61 -39.68 69.47 27.59
N VAL A 62 -40.02 70.58 26.94
CA VAL A 62 -39.96 71.91 27.56
C VAL A 62 -40.93 72.00 28.74
N SER A 63 -42.16 71.49 28.59
CA SER A 63 -43.11 71.45 29.73
C SER A 63 -42.55 70.64 30.90
N LYS A 64 -42.02 69.44 30.64
CA LYS A 64 -41.36 68.62 31.67
C LYS A 64 -40.19 69.35 32.33
N PHE A 65 -39.35 70.04 31.54
CA PHE A 65 -38.25 70.83 32.06
C PHE A 65 -38.76 71.95 32.99
N MET A 66 -39.79 72.68 32.56
CA MET A 66 -40.40 73.74 33.37
C MET A 66 -41.02 73.20 34.66
N ASP A 67 -41.64 72.00 34.62
CA ASP A 67 -42.17 71.33 35.81
C ASP A 67 -41.07 70.89 36.80
N THR A 68 -39.83 70.71 36.33
CA THR A 68 -38.69 70.38 37.21
C THR A 68 -37.99 71.61 37.79
N LEU A 69 -38.38 72.83 37.41
CA LEU A 69 -37.80 74.04 37.99
C LEU A 69 -38.26 74.21 39.43
N ASP A 70 -37.30 74.26 40.34
CA ASP A 70 -37.54 74.55 41.74
C ASP A 70 -37.31 76.04 41.99
N PHE A 71 -38.37 76.74 42.43
CA PHE A 71 -38.34 78.15 42.80
C PHE A 71 -38.21 78.34 44.32
N GLU A 72 -37.66 77.36 45.04
CA GLU A 72 -37.33 77.41 46.47
C GLU A 72 -38.55 77.75 47.34
N GLY A 73 -39.71 77.21 46.97
CA GLY A 73 -40.99 77.40 47.67
C GLY A 73 -41.78 78.65 47.26
N VAL A 74 -41.30 79.44 46.30
CA VAL A 74 -42.07 80.55 45.73
C VAL A 74 -42.98 80.05 44.61
N ASN A 75 -44.28 80.40 44.65
CA ASN A 75 -45.19 80.09 43.56
C ASN A 75 -44.85 80.95 42.32
N PRO A 76 -44.56 80.36 41.16
CA PRO A 76 -44.21 81.12 39.96
C PRO A 76 -45.28 82.11 39.50
N GLN A 77 -46.55 81.86 39.84
CA GLN A 77 -47.66 82.76 39.51
C GLN A 77 -47.59 84.06 40.31
N ASP A 78 -47.11 83.99 41.56
CA ASP A 78 -47.00 85.16 42.45
C ASP A 78 -45.86 86.09 42.04
N LEU A 79 -44.88 85.58 41.28
CA LEU A 79 -43.76 86.36 40.74
C LEU A 79 -44.18 87.38 39.68
N PHE A 80 -45.40 87.32 39.14
CA PHE A 80 -45.85 88.21 38.05
C PHE A 80 -47.11 89.02 38.34
N LEU A 81 -47.62 89.00 39.57
CA LEU A 81 -48.81 89.77 39.96
C LEU A 81 -48.44 91.20 40.46
N ASN A 82 -49.10 92.22 39.89
CA ASN A 82 -49.16 93.60 40.39
C ASN A 82 -47.81 94.32 40.61
N PHE A 83 -46.91 94.33 39.61
CA PHE A 83 -45.60 94.98 39.73
C PHE A 83 -45.52 96.40 39.14
N SER A 84 -44.71 97.25 39.80
CA SER A 84 -44.05 98.41 39.17
C SER A 84 -42.95 97.94 38.21
N ALA A 85 -42.40 98.82 37.36
CA ALA A 85 -41.33 98.45 36.42
C ALA A 85 -40.14 97.73 37.09
N ASP A 86 -39.68 98.23 38.24
CA ASP A 86 -38.56 97.66 39.00
C ASP A 86 -38.87 96.27 39.59
N GLY A 87 -40.14 96.03 39.94
CA GLY A 87 -40.60 94.74 40.45
C GLY A 87 -40.68 93.66 39.36
N ALA A 88 -41.12 94.05 38.16
CA ALA A 88 -41.13 93.15 37.00
C ALA A 88 -39.72 92.72 36.58
N GLU A 89 -38.75 93.65 36.63
CA GLU A 89 -37.35 93.36 36.35
C GLU A 89 -36.73 92.38 37.37
N SER A 90 -37.05 92.57 38.66
CA SER A 90 -36.58 91.68 39.73
C SER A 90 -37.10 90.25 39.58
N SER A 91 -38.39 90.09 39.27
CA SER A 91 -39.00 88.78 39.01
C SER A 91 -38.44 88.10 37.76
N TYR A 92 -38.23 88.87 36.67
CA TYR A 92 -37.59 88.35 35.46
C TYR A 92 -36.18 87.83 35.75
N ASN A 93 -35.37 88.60 36.49
CA ASN A 93 -34.01 88.21 36.84
C ASN A 93 -33.98 86.95 37.72
N TYR A 94 -34.93 86.82 38.66
CA TYR A 94 -35.06 85.60 39.48
C TYR A 94 -35.39 84.37 38.63
N VAL A 95 -36.40 84.45 37.76
CA VAL A 95 -36.79 83.33 36.88
C VAL A 95 -35.65 82.96 35.93
N ASN A 96 -34.97 83.95 35.36
CA ASN A 96 -33.81 83.72 34.50
C ASN A 96 -32.67 83.02 35.26
N ALA A 97 -32.40 83.41 36.51
CA ALA A 97 -31.38 82.75 37.34
C ALA A 97 -31.73 81.30 37.66
N VAL A 98 -33.00 81.00 37.99
CA VAL A 98 -33.49 79.63 38.23
C VAL A 98 -33.35 78.77 36.97
N ILE A 99 -33.76 79.29 35.81
CA ILE A 99 -33.61 78.60 34.52
C ILE A 99 -32.13 78.35 34.21
N GLN A 100 -31.26 79.36 34.37
CA GLN A 100 -29.82 79.22 34.11
C GLN A 100 -29.18 78.17 35.02
N ASN A 101 -29.55 78.12 36.30
CA ASN A 101 -29.08 77.12 37.24
C ASN A 101 -29.54 75.71 36.85
N ALA A 102 -30.82 75.55 36.53
CA ALA A 102 -31.37 74.26 36.08
C ALA A 102 -30.68 73.75 34.80
N VAL A 103 -30.50 74.63 33.80
CA VAL A 103 -29.77 74.30 32.57
C VAL A 103 -28.31 73.95 32.86
N SER A 104 -27.65 74.65 33.78
CA SER A 104 -26.26 74.35 34.17
C SER A 104 -26.15 72.97 34.82
N LYS A 105 -27.06 72.63 35.75
CA LYS A 105 -27.12 71.30 36.38
C LYS A 105 -27.40 70.19 35.37
N MET A 106 -28.34 70.41 34.44
CA MET A 106 -28.60 69.46 33.36
C MET A 106 -27.37 69.23 32.49
N LYS A 107 -26.72 70.30 32.03
CA LYS A 107 -25.48 70.19 31.24
C LYS A 107 -24.38 69.44 32.00
N GLN A 108 -24.26 69.67 33.31
CA GLN A 108 -23.29 68.95 34.13
C GLN A 108 -23.64 67.45 34.25
N ALA A 109 -24.91 67.11 34.43
CA ALA A 109 -25.38 65.73 34.45
C ALA A 109 -25.14 65.04 33.09
N ASP A 110 -25.48 65.71 31.98
CA ASP A 110 -25.25 65.20 30.63
C ASP A 110 -23.77 65.00 30.33
N LEU A 111 -22.92 65.94 30.74
CA LEU A 111 -21.46 65.82 30.61
C LEU A 111 -20.93 64.63 31.42
N SER A 112 -21.42 64.44 32.65
CA SER A 112 -21.03 63.29 33.47
C SER A 112 -21.45 61.96 32.85
N LYS A 113 -22.67 61.89 32.28
CA LYS A 113 -23.17 60.72 31.57
C LYS A 113 -22.39 60.45 30.29
N THR A 114 -22.07 61.50 29.53
CA THR A 114 -21.27 61.41 28.32
C THR A 114 -19.87 60.87 28.63
N ASN A 115 -19.22 61.38 29.67
CA ASN A 115 -17.91 60.89 30.10
C ASN A 115 -17.96 59.42 30.56
N ALA A 116 -19.01 59.01 31.27
CA ALA A 116 -19.21 57.61 31.66
C ALA A 116 -19.36 56.70 30.42
N LEU A 117 -20.15 57.13 29.43
CA LEU A 117 -20.33 56.39 28.18
C LEU A 117 -19.06 56.34 27.32
N ILE A 118 -18.24 57.40 27.34
CA ILE A 118 -16.93 57.39 26.67
C ILE A 118 -16.02 56.35 27.33
N ALA A 119 -15.93 56.36 28.67
CA ALA A 119 -15.11 55.39 29.41
C ALA A 119 -15.59 53.94 29.20
N GLU A 120 -16.90 53.71 29.14
CA GLU A 120 -17.46 52.39 28.84
C GLU A 120 -17.13 51.95 27.40
N ASN A 121 -17.24 52.85 26.41
CA ASN A 121 -16.85 52.55 25.03
C ASN A 121 -15.36 52.24 24.92
N GLU A 122 -14.48 53.00 25.58
CA GLU A 122 -13.04 52.73 25.60
C GLU A 122 -12.73 51.36 26.22
N ALA A 123 -13.40 51.00 27.32
CA ALA A 123 -13.25 49.69 27.95
C ALA A 123 -13.74 48.54 27.05
N LEU A 124 -14.86 48.74 26.36
CA LEU A 124 -15.37 47.77 25.38
C LEU A 124 -14.44 47.63 24.19
N GLN A 125 -13.92 48.74 23.67
CA GLN A 125 -12.96 48.73 22.57
C GLN A 125 -11.70 47.95 22.95
N ALA A 126 -11.13 48.21 24.12
CA ALA A 126 -9.97 47.47 24.61
C ALA A 126 -10.24 45.96 24.75
N LYS A 127 -11.46 45.57 25.16
CA LYS A 127 -11.85 44.16 25.22
C LYS A 127 -11.98 43.54 23.83
N CYS A 128 -12.53 44.27 22.86
CA CYS A 128 -12.62 43.83 21.47
C CYS A 128 -11.22 43.64 20.87
N ASP A 129 -10.31 44.58 21.08
CA ASP A 129 -8.93 44.51 20.58
C ASP A 129 -8.19 43.30 21.18
N LYS A 130 -8.38 43.03 22.49
CA LYS A 130 -7.81 41.85 23.14
C LYS A 130 -8.36 40.54 22.56
N LEU A 131 -9.68 40.44 22.39
CA LEU A 131 -10.30 39.25 21.80
C LEU A 131 -9.85 39.04 20.35
N GLN A 132 -9.61 40.12 19.60
CA GLN A 132 -9.08 40.06 18.25
C GLN A 132 -7.64 39.52 18.24
N GLN A 133 -6.78 39.97 19.16
CA GLN A 133 -5.44 39.42 19.33
C GLN A 133 -5.47 37.92 19.70
N GLU A 134 -6.28 37.53 20.69
CA GLU A 134 -6.42 36.12 21.10
C GLU A 134 -6.92 35.24 19.93
N LYS A 135 -7.80 35.76 19.08
CA LYS A 135 -8.27 35.08 17.88
C LYS A 135 -7.16 34.90 16.83
N GLU A 136 -6.34 35.92 16.63
CA GLU A 136 -5.22 35.88 15.69
C GLU A 136 -4.16 34.86 16.14
N GLU A 137 -3.84 34.84 17.44
CA GLU A 137 -2.95 33.84 18.05
C GLU A 137 -3.50 32.42 17.88
N LEU A 138 -4.77 32.18 18.24
CA LEU A 138 -5.40 30.87 18.05
C LEU A 138 -5.45 30.44 16.58
N SER A 139 -5.67 31.38 15.66
CA SER A 139 -5.66 31.10 14.22
C SER A 139 -4.25 30.71 13.73
N HIS A 140 -3.21 31.32 14.29
CA HIS A 140 -1.83 30.97 13.99
C HIS A 140 -1.50 29.57 14.49
N ASP A 141 -1.80 29.27 15.76
CA ASP A 141 -1.56 27.96 16.37
C ASP A 141 -2.28 26.84 15.60
N LEU A 142 -3.53 27.08 15.20
CA LEU A 142 -4.30 26.12 14.39
C LEU A 142 -3.64 25.88 13.03
N SER A 143 -3.09 26.92 12.41
CA SER A 143 -2.35 26.77 11.14
C SER A 143 -1.08 25.94 11.33
N VAL A 144 -0.33 26.15 12.41
CA VAL A 144 0.88 25.39 12.73
C VAL A 144 0.55 23.92 12.97
N GLN A 145 -0.48 23.64 13.78
CA GLN A 145 -0.94 22.27 14.04
C GLN A 145 -1.40 21.56 12.77
N ASN A 146 -2.09 22.25 11.85
CA ASN A 146 -2.50 21.66 10.58
C ASN A 146 -1.30 21.27 9.70
N LEU A 147 -0.23 22.07 9.70
CA LEU A 147 1.00 21.73 9.00
C LEU A 147 1.68 20.50 9.62
N GLU A 148 1.71 20.42 10.95
CA GLU A 148 2.27 19.25 11.66
C GLU A 148 1.47 17.97 11.37
N VAL A 149 0.13 18.05 11.40
CA VAL A 149 -0.73 16.91 11.04
C VAL A 149 -0.51 16.48 9.59
N SER A 150 -0.33 17.44 8.67
CA SER A 150 -0.02 17.14 7.27
C SER A 150 1.32 16.41 7.12
N ASP A 151 2.36 16.89 7.80
CA ASP A 151 3.68 16.23 7.80
C ASP A 151 3.62 14.82 8.40
N LEU A 152 2.94 14.65 9.54
CA LEU A 152 2.73 13.35 10.16
C LEU A 152 1.98 12.38 9.24
N ASN A 153 0.94 12.84 8.55
CA ASN A 153 0.21 12.03 7.57
C ASN A 153 1.10 11.63 6.38
N ALA A 154 1.95 12.53 5.89
CA ALA A 154 2.90 12.23 4.83
C ALA A 154 3.93 11.17 5.28
N ARG A 155 4.46 11.29 6.50
CA ARG A 155 5.36 10.29 7.10
C ARG A 155 4.67 8.94 7.27
N LEU A 156 3.42 8.93 7.72
CA LEU A 156 2.63 7.70 7.88
C LEU A 156 2.35 7.02 6.54
N ALA A 157 2.00 7.79 5.50
CA ALA A 157 1.83 7.26 4.15
C ALA A 157 3.13 6.64 3.61
N ASN A 158 4.27 7.32 3.80
CA ASN A 158 5.57 6.80 3.41
C ASN A 158 5.95 5.53 4.18
N ALA A 159 5.74 5.50 5.50
CA ALA A 159 6.00 4.32 6.31
C ALA A 159 5.11 3.13 5.90
N THR A 160 3.84 3.40 5.55
CA THR A 160 2.92 2.38 5.04
C THR A 160 3.43 1.80 3.72
N ARG A 161 3.87 2.66 2.79
CA ARG A 161 4.46 2.21 1.51
C ARG A 161 5.70 1.34 1.74
N MET A 162 6.60 1.75 2.63
CA MET A 162 7.80 0.97 2.96
C MET A 162 7.44 -0.39 3.55
N LEU A 163 6.44 -0.46 4.44
CA LEU A 163 5.97 -1.70 5.01
C LEU A 163 5.41 -2.66 3.95
N ASP A 164 4.67 -2.14 2.97
CA ASP A 164 4.13 -2.95 1.87
C ASP A 164 5.24 -3.47 0.94
N GLU A 165 6.27 -2.66 0.67
CA GLU A 165 7.46 -3.08 -0.07
C GLU A 165 8.24 -4.18 0.66
N GLU A 166 8.45 -4.03 1.98
CA GLU A 166 9.10 -5.05 2.79
C GLU A 166 8.31 -6.36 2.83
N LYS A 167 6.98 -6.29 2.95
CA LYS A 167 6.11 -7.49 2.89
C LYS A 167 6.23 -8.21 1.55
N ALA A 168 6.23 -7.46 0.45
CA ALA A 168 6.38 -8.05 -0.89
C ALA A 168 7.76 -8.73 -1.04
N GLU A 169 8.81 -8.14 -0.49
CA GLU A 169 10.15 -8.74 -0.50
C GLU A 169 10.23 -10.00 0.38
N VAL A 170 9.60 -9.99 1.55
CA VAL A 170 9.49 -11.19 2.41
C VAL A 170 8.75 -12.31 1.69
N GLU A 171 7.66 -12.00 0.99
CA GLU A 171 6.91 -13.00 0.20
C GLU A 171 7.77 -13.57 -0.94
N ARG A 172 8.49 -12.70 -1.66
CA ARG A 172 9.44 -13.10 -2.71
C ARG A 172 10.53 -14.03 -2.18
N LEU A 173 11.17 -13.65 -1.06
CA LEU A 173 12.20 -14.47 -0.41
C LEU A 173 11.65 -15.79 0.11
N THR A 174 10.44 -15.79 0.66
CA THR A 174 9.78 -17.02 1.13
C THR A 174 9.53 -17.98 -0.02
N SER A 175 9.05 -17.48 -1.16
CA SER A 175 8.87 -18.27 -2.38
C SER A 175 10.20 -18.89 -2.88
N GLN A 176 11.28 -18.10 -2.90
CA GLN A 176 12.61 -18.61 -3.26
C GLN A 176 13.11 -19.71 -2.31
N VAL A 177 12.90 -19.54 -0.99
CA VAL A 177 13.26 -20.56 0.00
C VAL A 177 12.46 -21.84 -0.22
N ASP A 178 11.18 -21.74 -0.55
CA ASP A 178 10.34 -22.91 -0.82
C ASP A 178 10.76 -23.64 -2.11
N ASP A 179 11.12 -22.91 -3.16
CA ASP A 179 11.64 -23.52 -4.38
C ASP A 179 13.00 -24.21 -4.16
N LEU A 180 13.91 -23.58 -3.43
CA LEU A 180 15.18 -24.21 -3.02
C LEU A 180 14.94 -25.47 -2.17
N ARG A 181 13.97 -25.44 -1.26
CA ARG A 181 13.58 -26.63 -0.47
C ARG A 181 13.04 -27.75 -1.35
N LYS A 182 12.24 -27.44 -2.37
CA LYS A 182 11.77 -28.42 -3.36
C LYS A 182 12.94 -28.99 -4.17
N GLU A 183 13.86 -28.15 -4.65
CA GLU A 183 15.05 -28.61 -5.38
C GLU A 183 15.92 -29.54 -4.54
N ILE A 184 16.17 -29.18 -3.26
CA ILE A 184 16.89 -30.05 -2.32
C ILE A 184 16.15 -31.39 -2.13
N ALA A 185 14.83 -31.37 -1.99
CA ALA A 185 14.03 -32.58 -1.83
C ALA A 185 14.06 -33.47 -3.08
N VAL A 186 13.97 -32.89 -4.28
CA VAL A 186 14.09 -33.60 -5.55
C VAL A 186 15.50 -34.17 -5.72
N GLY A 187 16.54 -33.39 -5.42
CA GLY A 187 17.93 -33.84 -5.43
C GLY A 187 18.18 -34.99 -4.46
N ALA A 188 17.64 -34.92 -3.25
CA ALA A 188 17.72 -35.99 -2.25
C ALA A 188 17.00 -37.27 -2.72
N ALA A 189 15.81 -37.14 -3.33
CA ALA A 189 15.08 -38.27 -3.89
C ALA A 189 15.82 -38.90 -5.08
N ALA A 190 16.41 -38.09 -5.96
CA ALA A 190 17.22 -38.56 -7.07
C ALA A 190 18.47 -39.30 -6.58
N ALA A 191 19.15 -38.78 -5.55
CA ALA A 191 20.30 -39.45 -4.95
C ALA A 191 19.93 -40.80 -4.31
N ALA A 192 18.77 -40.91 -3.65
CA ALA A 192 18.29 -42.18 -3.09
C ALA A 192 18.00 -43.22 -4.18
N LYS A 193 17.39 -42.81 -5.30
CA LYS A 193 17.07 -43.70 -6.43
C LYS A 193 18.31 -44.28 -7.13
N VAL A 194 19.43 -43.56 -7.14
CA VAL A 194 20.68 -44.03 -7.78
C VAL A 194 21.40 -45.11 -6.94
N VAL A 195 21.11 -45.21 -5.63
CA VAL A 195 21.72 -46.22 -4.74
C VAL A 195 20.95 -47.55 -4.71
N GLU A 196 19.71 -47.59 -5.21
CA GLU A 196 18.98 -48.84 -5.43
C GLU A 196 19.46 -49.55 -6.71
N VAL A 197 20.70 -50.05 -6.70
CA VAL A 197 21.09 -51.14 -7.61
C VAL A 197 20.33 -52.37 -7.13
N ASP A 198 19.33 -52.81 -7.89
CA ASP A 198 18.52 -53.98 -7.57
C ASP A 198 19.37 -55.27 -7.64
N VAL A 199 20.00 -55.60 -6.52
CA VAL A 199 20.89 -56.77 -6.34
C VAL A 199 20.17 -58.10 -6.65
N ARG A 200 18.82 -58.14 -6.64
CA ARG A 200 18.06 -59.34 -7.02
C ARG A 200 18.14 -59.63 -8.52
N SER A 201 17.99 -58.60 -9.35
CA SER A 201 18.04 -58.76 -10.81
C SER A 201 19.41 -59.26 -11.30
N ALA A 202 20.49 -58.80 -10.68
CA ALA A 202 21.86 -59.23 -11.02
C ALA A 202 22.14 -60.69 -10.64
N ARG A 203 21.50 -61.21 -9.58
CA ARG A 203 21.66 -62.60 -9.15
C ARG A 203 20.93 -63.58 -10.07
N GLU A 204 19.72 -63.24 -10.49
CA GLU A 204 18.92 -64.08 -11.40
C GLU A 204 19.61 -64.24 -12.76
N ILE A 205 20.16 -63.16 -13.31
CA ILE A 205 20.94 -63.19 -14.57
C ILE A 205 22.15 -64.13 -14.44
N TRP A 206 22.86 -64.09 -13.31
CA TRP A 206 24.02 -64.95 -13.06
C TRP A 206 23.66 -66.45 -12.93
N GLU A 207 22.52 -66.76 -12.31
CA GLU A 207 22.07 -68.15 -12.09
C GLU A 207 21.63 -68.80 -13.41
N GLU A 208 21.01 -68.03 -14.32
CA GLU A 208 20.63 -68.48 -15.66
C GLU A 208 21.84 -68.75 -16.59
N GLU A 209 22.85 -67.88 -16.55
CA GLU A 209 24.08 -68.10 -17.33
C GLU A 209 24.81 -69.37 -16.88
N ARG A 210 24.90 -69.62 -15.58
CA ARG A 210 25.49 -70.86 -15.05
C ARG A 210 24.74 -72.12 -15.46
N GLN A 211 23.41 -72.08 -15.51
CA GLN A 211 22.63 -73.22 -16.00
C GLN A 211 22.83 -73.46 -17.51
N LYS A 212 22.93 -72.40 -18.31
CA LYS A 212 23.24 -72.53 -19.74
C LYS A 212 24.62 -73.15 -19.95
N GLU A 213 25.62 -72.74 -19.18
CA GLU A 213 26.96 -73.32 -19.22
C GLU A 213 26.97 -74.80 -18.78
N GLU A 214 26.24 -75.18 -17.72
CA GLU A 214 26.15 -76.58 -17.29
C GLU A 214 25.40 -77.47 -18.29
N ASN A 215 24.37 -76.94 -18.97
CA ASN A 215 23.64 -77.67 -20.00
C ASN A 215 24.42 -77.78 -21.33
N ALA A 216 25.35 -76.87 -21.60
CA ALA A 216 26.22 -76.94 -22.78
C ALA A 216 27.33 -77.99 -22.67
N LYS A 217 27.64 -78.48 -21.46
CA LYS A 217 28.69 -79.49 -21.24
C LYS A 217 28.30 -80.83 -21.83
N GLU A 218 29.28 -81.49 -22.44
CA GLU A 218 29.09 -82.83 -23.00
C GLU A 218 28.78 -83.85 -21.92
N VAL A 219 27.83 -84.74 -22.23
CA VAL A 219 27.32 -85.74 -21.30
C VAL A 219 28.10 -87.04 -21.46
N ILE A 220 28.68 -87.55 -20.36
CA ILE A 220 29.48 -88.78 -20.32
C ILE A 220 28.92 -89.75 -19.28
N TYR A 221 29.15 -91.05 -19.48
CA TYR A 221 28.77 -92.12 -18.56
C TYR A 221 29.87 -93.21 -18.49
N ASN A 222 29.70 -94.19 -17.61
CA ASN A 222 30.61 -95.35 -17.45
C ASN A 222 32.08 -94.97 -17.17
N ILE A 223 32.32 -94.10 -16.18
CA ILE A 223 33.65 -93.60 -15.85
C ILE A 223 34.44 -94.66 -15.05
N ARG A 224 35.62 -95.01 -15.55
CA ARG A 224 36.56 -95.95 -14.90
C ARG A 224 38.00 -95.46 -15.03
N TRP A 225 38.89 -95.91 -14.16
CA TRP A 225 40.32 -95.61 -14.32
C TRP A 225 40.89 -96.35 -15.53
N LYS A 226 41.74 -95.68 -16.32
CA LYS A 226 42.52 -96.32 -17.39
C LYS A 226 43.58 -97.26 -16.80
N ASP A 227 44.21 -96.82 -15.72
CA ASP A 227 45.22 -97.55 -14.94
C ASP A 227 44.90 -97.36 -13.45
N ASP A 228 44.51 -98.44 -12.77
CA ASP A 228 44.12 -98.44 -11.35
C ASP A 228 45.28 -98.12 -10.40
N LEU A 229 46.54 -98.27 -10.84
CA LEU A 229 47.74 -97.96 -10.04
C LEU A 229 48.18 -96.51 -10.21
N ARG A 230 48.20 -95.97 -11.43
CA ARG A 230 48.67 -94.60 -11.70
C ARG A 230 47.59 -93.54 -11.53
N ARG A 231 46.33 -93.88 -11.80
CA ARG A 231 45.14 -93.01 -11.63
C ARG A 231 45.33 -91.59 -12.18
N ASP A 232 45.96 -91.48 -13.34
CA ASP A 232 46.22 -90.21 -14.03
C ASP A 232 45.12 -89.85 -15.05
N THR A 233 44.39 -90.86 -15.53
CA THR A 233 43.45 -90.75 -16.65
C THR A 233 42.20 -91.61 -16.40
N TYR A 234 41.03 -91.02 -16.60
CA TYR A 234 39.75 -91.70 -16.67
C TYR A 234 39.42 -92.14 -18.09
N LEU A 235 38.71 -93.25 -18.24
CA LEU A 235 37.98 -93.64 -19.45
C LEU A 235 36.50 -93.42 -19.19
N ALA A 236 35.82 -92.76 -20.12
CA ALA A 236 34.37 -92.56 -20.09
C ALA A 236 33.78 -92.74 -21.48
N GLU A 237 32.48 -93.04 -21.56
CA GLU A 237 31.74 -93.14 -22.82
C GLU A 237 30.89 -91.88 -23.03
N LEU A 238 30.91 -91.30 -24.23
CA LEU A 238 29.99 -90.21 -24.56
C LEU A 238 28.56 -90.74 -24.67
N ALA A 239 27.62 -90.10 -23.98
CA ALA A 239 26.21 -90.49 -24.07
C ALA A 239 25.60 -90.31 -25.49
N LYS A 240 26.23 -89.50 -26.34
CA LYS A 240 25.79 -89.26 -27.72
C LYS A 240 26.18 -90.37 -28.70
N THR A 241 27.40 -90.88 -28.62
CA THR A 241 28.03 -91.71 -29.67
C THR A 241 28.59 -93.05 -29.18
N ASP A 242 28.58 -93.31 -27.87
CA ASP A 242 29.21 -94.48 -27.22
C ASP A 242 30.72 -94.61 -27.49
N GLU A 243 31.35 -93.53 -27.93
CA GLU A 243 32.79 -93.47 -28.11
C GLU A 243 33.48 -93.38 -26.75
N THR A 244 34.51 -94.20 -26.56
CA THR A 244 35.35 -94.15 -25.36
C THR A 244 36.34 -93.01 -25.48
N ILE A 245 36.29 -92.05 -24.55
CA ILE A 245 37.22 -90.93 -24.44
C ILE A 245 38.13 -91.07 -23.23
N GLU A 246 39.34 -90.54 -23.37
CA GLU A 246 40.31 -90.42 -22.28
C GLU A 246 40.21 -89.02 -21.66
N ILE A 247 39.96 -88.96 -20.35
CA ILE A 247 39.79 -87.71 -19.61
C ILE A 247 40.91 -87.61 -18.56
N PRO A 248 41.77 -86.58 -18.60
CA PRO A 248 42.78 -86.37 -17.57
C PRO A 248 42.15 -86.20 -16.17
N TYR A 249 42.79 -86.73 -15.12
CA TYR A 249 42.18 -86.76 -13.78
C TYR A 249 41.75 -85.37 -13.28
N TYR A 250 42.50 -84.31 -13.59
CA TYR A 250 42.25 -82.95 -13.12
C TYR A 250 41.07 -82.27 -13.83
N ALA A 251 40.56 -82.84 -14.93
CA ALA A 251 39.42 -82.29 -15.67
C ALA A 251 38.07 -82.62 -15.00
N MET A 252 38.06 -83.49 -13.98
CA MET A 252 36.87 -83.92 -13.24
C MET A 252 37.18 -84.11 -11.75
N ASN A 253 36.33 -83.54 -10.89
CA ASN A 253 36.42 -83.66 -9.44
C ASN A 253 35.17 -84.36 -8.90
N GLY A 254 35.32 -85.44 -8.13
CA GLY A 254 34.20 -86.13 -7.49
C GLY A 254 34.51 -87.58 -7.14
N ASP A 255 33.52 -88.29 -6.59
CA ASP A 255 33.63 -89.70 -6.23
C ASP A 255 33.21 -90.59 -7.40
N LEU A 256 34.10 -91.49 -7.83
CA LEU A 256 33.83 -92.45 -8.91
C LEU A 256 32.67 -93.41 -8.56
N LYS A 257 32.42 -93.64 -7.26
CA LYS A 257 31.32 -94.49 -6.79
C LYS A 257 29.95 -93.79 -6.88
N ASN A 258 29.93 -92.47 -7.05
CA ASN A 258 28.72 -91.70 -7.23
C ASN A 258 28.83 -90.82 -8.48
N PRO A 259 28.54 -91.36 -9.68
CA PRO A 259 28.78 -90.70 -10.96
C PRO A 259 28.15 -89.31 -11.05
N THR A 260 26.95 -89.11 -10.49
CA THR A 260 26.23 -87.82 -10.52
C THR A 260 26.87 -86.74 -9.65
N ALA A 261 27.80 -87.09 -8.76
CA ALA A 261 28.55 -86.15 -7.94
C ALA A 261 29.83 -85.63 -8.61
N MET A 262 30.22 -86.17 -9.78
CA MET A 262 31.38 -85.70 -10.53
C MET A 262 31.10 -84.37 -11.24
N LYS A 263 31.92 -83.36 -10.94
CA LYS A 263 31.84 -82.01 -11.52
C LYS A 263 33.09 -81.71 -12.34
N GLY A 264 32.93 -81.09 -13.50
CA GLY A 264 34.07 -80.73 -14.33
C GLY A 264 33.67 -80.19 -15.70
N LYS A 265 34.52 -80.48 -16.69
CA LYS A 265 34.29 -80.13 -18.10
C LYS A 265 33.10 -80.90 -18.72
N TYR A 266 32.75 -82.04 -18.14
CA TYR A 266 31.69 -82.92 -18.61
C TYR A 266 30.57 -83.04 -17.57
N ARG A 267 29.36 -83.27 -18.04
CA ARG A 267 28.20 -83.61 -17.21
C ARG A 267 28.13 -85.13 -17.08
N VAL A 268 28.22 -85.65 -15.86
CA VAL A 268 28.22 -87.10 -15.64
C VAL A 268 26.82 -87.59 -15.33
N VAL A 269 26.38 -88.60 -16.07
CA VAL A 269 25.07 -89.25 -15.91
C VAL A 269 25.25 -90.73 -15.66
N THR A 270 24.22 -91.37 -15.12
CA THR A 270 24.23 -92.82 -14.92
C THR A 270 23.99 -93.55 -16.25
N SER A 271 24.47 -94.79 -16.36
CA SER A 271 24.30 -95.61 -17.59
C SER A 271 22.83 -95.84 -17.95
N GLU A 272 21.91 -95.73 -17.00
CA GLU A 272 20.46 -95.83 -17.22
C GLU A 272 19.87 -94.57 -17.87
N GLN A 273 20.52 -93.41 -17.69
CA GLN A 273 20.11 -92.12 -18.25
C GLN A 273 20.78 -91.84 -19.61
N ALA A 274 21.89 -92.51 -19.93
CA ALA A 274 22.57 -92.34 -21.22
C ALA A 274 21.67 -92.59 -22.46
N PRO A 275 20.76 -93.58 -22.48
CA PRO A 275 19.86 -93.81 -23.62
C PRO A 275 18.91 -92.65 -23.91
N SER A 276 18.48 -91.87 -22.91
CA SER A 276 17.56 -90.73 -23.14
C SER A 276 18.28 -89.57 -23.84
N PHE A 277 19.54 -89.29 -23.48
CA PHE A 277 20.36 -88.29 -24.18
C PHE A 277 20.68 -88.71 -25.62
N ARG A 278 20.82 -90.02 -25.86
CA ARG A 278 20.98 -90.58 -27.21
C ARG A 278 19.73 -90.42 -28.04
N ALA A 279 18.55 -90.71 -27.47
CA ALA A 279 17.27 -90.50 -28.12
C ALA A 279 17.05 -89.01 -28.46
N GLU A 280 17.40 -88.10 -27.56
CA GLU A 280 17.35 -86.65 -27.81
C GLU A 280 18.34 -86.19 -28.88
N TYR A 281 19.57 -86.74 -28.90
CA TYR A 281 20.57 -86.43 -29.92
C TYR A 281 20.14 -86.93 -31.31
N LEU A 282 19.62 -88.16 -31.40
CA LEU A 282 19.07 -88.71 -32.64
C LEU A 282 17.80 -87.96 -33.08
N ALA A 283 16.95 -87.53 -32.15
CA ALA A 283 15.80 -86.69 -32.45
C ALA A 283 16.22 -85.30 -32.97
N LYS A 284 17.28 -84.70 -32.42
CA LYS A 284 17.86 -83.46 -32.94
C LYS A 284 18.50 -83.64 -34.31
N GLN A 285 19.26 -84.71 -34.56
CA GLN A 285 19.78 -85.00 -35.90
C GLN A 285 18.67 -85.23 -36.93
N ASN A 286 17.61 -85.95 -36.57
CA ASN A 286 16.46 -86.16 -37.45
C ASN A 286 15.67 -84.86 -37.68
N ALA A 287 15.68 -83.92 -36.73
CA ALA A 287 15.08 -82.59 -36.90
C ALA A 287 15.98 -81.64 -37.72
N GLU A 288 17.30 -81.74 -37.61
CA GLU A 288 18.29 -80.92 -38.34
C GLU A 288 18.54 -81.43 -39.77
N GLN A 289 18.30 -82.72 -40.08
CA GLN A 289 18.36 -83.26 -41.45
C GLN A 289 17.14 -82.94 -42.33
N VAL A 290 16.12 -82.24 -41.81
CA VAL A 290 14.92 -81.83 -42.56
C VAL A 290 15.01 -80.36 -43.04
N ASP A 291 16.10 -79.64 -42.75
CA ASP A 291 16.21 -78.22 -43.09
C ASP A 291 17.55 -77.85 -43.74
N THR A 292 17.89 -78.56 -44.83
CA THR A 292 18.90 -78.10 -45.79
C THR A 292 18.26 -77.90 -47.15
N ASP A 293 17.31 -76.97 -47.24
CA ASP A 293 16.91 -76.31 -48.49
C ASP A 293 16.11 -75.04 -48.16
N SER A 294 16.80 -73.95 -47.81
CA SER A 294 16.40 -72.58 -48.21
C SER A 294 17.45 -71.54 -47.84
N THR A 295 18.22 -71.22 -48.87
CA THR A 295 18.78 -69.92 -49.24
C THR A 295 17.95 -68.72 -48.75
N GLY A 296 18.59 -67.72 -48.13
CA GLY A 296 17.94 -66.46 -47.84
C GLY A 296 18.74 -65.47 -47.00
N VAL A 297 19.92 -65.06 -47.49
CA VAL A 297 20.61 -63.85 -46.99
C VAL A 297 19.82 -62.63 -47.47
N LEU A 298 19.38 -61.77 -46.55
CA LEU A 298 18.89 -60.43 -46.87
C LEU A 298 19.54 -59.40 -45.94
N GLU A 299 20.37 -58.57 -46.56
CA GLU A 299 20.89 -57.30 -46.05
C GLU A 299 19.74 -56.31 -45.79
N VAL A 300 19.82 -55.55 -44.70
CA VAL A 300 19.25 -54.18 -44.64
C VAL A 300 20.17 -53.29 -43.81
N ALA A 301 20.60 -52.19 -44.44
CA ALA A 301 21.38 -51.10 -43.86
C ALA A 301 20.47 -50.06 -43.18
N GLU A 302 20.93 -49.42 -42.11
CA GLU A 302 20.42 -48.14 -41.59
C GLU A 302 21.48 -47.54 -40.63
N GLN A 303 22.33 -46.62 -41.11
CA GLN A 303 22.16 -45.15 -41.13
C GLN A 303 22.66 -44.46 -39.85
N LEU A 304 23.92 -44.00 -39.93
CA LEU A 304 24.60 -43.09 -38.99
C LEU A 304 24.06 -41.67 -39.12
N VAL A 305 23.62 -41.05 -38.01
CA VAL A 305 23.60 -39.58 -37.85
C VAL A 305 23.98 -39.23 -36.41
N THR A 306 25.14 -38.60 -36.26
CA THR A 306 25.62 -37.95 -35.04
C THR A 306 24.95 -36.58 -34.86
N PRO A 307 24.45 -36.20 -33.67
CA PRO A 307 23.95 -34.85 -33.45
C PRO A 307 25.10 -33.87 -33.18
N THR A 308 25.25 -32.90 -34.08
CA THR A 308 26.13 -31.73 -33.98
C THR A 308 25.55 -30.70 -33.01
N VAL A 309 26.38 -30.25 -32.06
CA VAL A 309 26.11 -29.15 -31.11
C VAL A 309 26.20 -27.79 -31.81
N PRO A 310 25.27 -26.84 -31.58
CA PRO A 310 25.50 -25.44 -31.94
C PRO A 310 26.10 -24.64 -30.80
N SER A 311 27.23 -24.01 -31.12
CA SER A 311 27.98 -23.00 -30.37
C SER A 311 27.19 -21.72 -30.11
N PHE A 312 27.29 -21.18 -28.90
CA PHE A 312 27.00 -19.76 -28.62
C PHE A 312 28.24 -18.91 -28.93
N ARG A 313 28.05 -17.81 -29.66
CA ARG A 313 29.00 -16.70 -29.75
C ARG A 313 28.24 -15.36 -29.65
N GLU A 314 28.98 -14.39 -29.15
CA GLU A 314 28.65 -13.15 -28.44
C GLU A 314 28.26 -11.94 -29.32
N GLU A 315 28.10 -10.81 -28.59
CA GLU A 315 28.19 -9.40 -28.99
C GLU A 315 26.89 -8.74 -29.50
N ASP A 316 26.54 -7.49 -29.16
CA ASP A 316 26.97 -6.52 -28.16
C ASP A 316 25.99 -5.34 -28.30
N SER A 317 25.70 -4.61 -27.22
CA SER A 317 25.44 -3.17 -27.34
C SER A 317 25.58 -2.45 -26.02
N ALA A 318 26.66 -1.66 -25.94
CA ALA A 318 26.97 -0.71 -24.89
C ALA A 318 26.23 0.62 -25.06
N ILE A 319 26.30 1.44 -24.00
CA ILE A 319 26.07 2.89 -23.81
C ILE A 319 25.24 3.05 -22.52
N SER A 320 25.57 3.81 -21.48
CA SER A 320 26.67 4.71 -21.11
C SER A 320 26.29 5.27 -19.72
N GLY A 321 27.26 5.51 -18.83
CA GLY A 321 27.05 6.40 -17.68
C GLY A 321 27.89 6.11 -16.43
N LEU A 322 29.08 6.73 -16.38
CA LEU A 322 29.89 7.02 -15.17
C LEU A 322 29.02 7.54 -14.01
N ASP A 323 29.35 7.43 -12.72
CA ASP A 323 30.67 7.38 -12.10
C ASP A 323 30.57 6.75 -10.69
N GLN A 324 31.54 5.90 -10.37
CA GLN A 324 31.85 5.48 -9.01
C GLN A 324 32.81 6.51 -8.41
N VAL A 325 32.49 7.06 -7.23
CA VAL A 325 33.55 7.37 -6.26
C VAL A 325 33.21 6.73 -4.91
N ASN A 326 34.07 5.78 -4.63
CA ASN A 326 34.24 5.00 -3.44
C ASN A 326 34.66 5.88 -2.25
N THR A 327 34.17 5.61 -1.04
CA THR A 327 35.00 5.57 0.18
C THR A 327 34.22 4.89 1.28
N GLY A 328 34.50 3.60 1.44
CA GLY A 328 34.11 2.86 2.62
C GLY A 328 34.68 3.52 3.87
N VAL A 329 33.81 3.72 4.85
CA VAL A 329 34.22 3.91 6.25
C VAL A 329 33.50 2.82 7.03
N GLU A 330 34.26 1.80 7.43
CA GLU A 330 33.85 0.86 8.47
C GLU A 330 33.55 1.65 9.74
N MET A 331 32.27 1.76 10.09
CA MET A 331 31.84 2.25 11.41
C MET A 331 30.88 1.22 12.02
N ALA A 332 31.37 -0.01 12.11
CA ALA A 332 30.82 -1.03 12.99
C ALA A 332 31.38 -0.75 14.40
N GLY A 333 30.59 -0.07 15.25
CA GLY A 333 30.88 0.02 16.68
C GLY A 333 30.80 1.39 17.36
N LYS A 334 30.09 2.38 16.81
CA LYS A 334 29.91 3.69 17.48
C LYS A 334 28.44 4.03 17.67
N THR A 335 28.11 4.56 18.85
CA THR A 335 26.75 4.93 19.28
C THR A 335 26.16 6.04 18.40
N VAL A 336 24.83 6.11 18.37
CA VAL A 336 24.04 6.94 17.44
C VAL A 336 24.43 8.42 17.52
N GLU A 337 24.82 8.93 18.69
CA GLU A 337 25.27 10.32 18.87
C GLU A 337 26.53 10.67 18.05
N GLU A 338 27.51 9.77 17.95
CA GLU A 338 28.74 10.05 17.18
C GLU A 338 28.48 10.06 15.67
N ARG A 339 27.46 9.29 15.22
CA ARG A 339 27.02 9.30 13.82
C ARG A 339 26.30 10.61 13.47
N LEU A 340 25.54 11.16 14.41
CA LEU A 340 24.81 12.41 14.23
C LEU A 340 25.78 13.60 14.17
N GLN A 341 26.80 13.63 15.03
CA GLN A 341 27.84 14.67 14.96
C GLN A 341 28.66 14.61 13.67
N ALA A 342 29.01 13.42 13.18
CA ALA A 342 29.74 13.28 11.92
C ALA A 342 28.89 13.70 10.70
N LEU A 343 27.58 13.42 10.73
CA LEU A 343 26.62 13.89 9.73
C LEU A 343 26.41 15.40 9.79
N GLU A 344 26.29 15.99 10.98
CA GLU A 344 26.21 17.45 11.14
C GLU A 344 27.49 18.14 10.65
N LEU A 345 28.67 17.57 10.91
CA LEU A 345 29.94 18.13 10.42
C LEU A 345 30.06 18.06 8.89
N ALA A 346 29.55 16.98 8.28
CA ALA A 346 29.60 16.76 6.83
C ALA A 346 28.57 17.60 6.07
N VAL A 347 27.39 17.84 6.67
CA VAL A 347 26.29 18.60 6.06
C VAL A 347 26.42 20.11 6.31
N PHE A 348 26.91 20.53 7.47
CA PHE A 348 26.90 21.94 7.88
C PHE A 348 28.27 22.59 7.99
N GLY A 349 29.37 21.89 7.67
CA GLY A 349 30.70 22.47 7.45
C GLY A 349 31.10 23.59 8.42
N LYS A 350 31.61 23.24 9.60
CA LYS A 350 32.19 24.14 10.64
C LYS A 350 31.39 25.43 10.90
N ALA A 351 30.52 25.39 11.90
CA ALA A 351 30.22 26.60 12.67
C ALA A 351 31.41 26.87 13.62
N GLU A 352 32.05 28.02 13.45
CA GLU A 352 33.00 28.56 14.41
C GLU A 352 32.34 28.66 15.79
N VAL A 353 33.02 28.09 16.78
CA VAL A 353 32.71 28.29 18.19
C VAL A 353 33.21 29.68 18.55
N GLU A 354 32.32 30.68 18.58
CA GLU A 354 32.56 31.89 19.36
C GLU A 354 32.11 31.63 20.80
N ALA A 355 33.12 31.40 21.64
CA ALA A 355 33.01 31.43 23.09
C ALA A 355 33.25 32.86 23.58
N ALA A 356 32.29 33.42 24.32
CA ALA A 356 32.49 34.29 25.49
C ALA A 356 31.14 34.54 26.20
#